data_AF-A0A6N3FLW0-F1
#
_entry.id   AF-A0A6N3FLW0-F1
#
_cell.length_a   1.000
_cell.length_b   1.000
_cell.length_c   1.000
_cell.angle_alpha   90.00
_cell.angle_beta   90.00
_cell.angle_gamma   90.00
#
_symmetry.space_group_name_H-M   'P 1'
#
loop_
_entity.id
_entity.type
_entity.pdbx_description
1 polymer ?
#
loop_
_entity_poly.entity_id
_entity_poly.type
_entity_poly.pdbx_seq_one_letter_code
_entity_poly.pdbx_strand_id
1 'polypeptide(L)'
;MNELKPWKPLVYVAHPFGGLIRNQKKIDKIMNELVFSDDKHVYVSPIHNFGFAYLEGDEYQRGLDVCLNLLKKCDILVICPGWENSRGCKQEVKLAIDNNIPVFLLGNWKQEVLTDNELEHYYDFMVQRNSEEYENNGRV
;
A
#
# COMPACT_ATOMS: atom_id res chain seq x y z
N MET A 1 19.24 -22.98 -6.99
CA MET A 1 19.02 -21.87 -7.94
C MET A 1 17.62 -21.34 -7.67
N ASN A 2 17.47 -20.10 -7.19
CA ASN A 2 16.16 -19.48 -7.12
C ASN A 2 15.74 -19.15 -8.56
N GLU A 3 14.68 -19.80 -9.04
CA GLU A 3 14.05 -19.40 -10.30
C GLU A 3 13.60 -17.95 -10.17
N LEU A 4 14.05 -17.10 -11.10
CA LEU A 4 13.54 -15.73 -11.20
C LEU A 4 12.07 -15.82 -11.59
N LYS A 5 11.20 -15.32 -10.71
CA LYS A 5 9.75 -15.27 -10.99
C LYS A 5 9.51 -14.46 -12.26
N PRO A 6 8.68 -14.92 -13.20
CA PRO A 6 8.38 -14.18 -14.43
C PRO A 6 7.45 -12.98 -14.21
N TRP A 7 7.04 -12.70 -12.97
CA TRP A 7 6.19 -11.57 -12.59
C TRP A 7 6.93 -10.62 -11.64
N LYS A 8 6.52 -9.34 -11.67
CA LYS A 8 6.98 -8.29 -10.75
C LYS A 8 6.67 -8.68 -9.30
N PRO A 9 7.55 -8.39 -8.32
CA PRO A 9 7.28 -8.72 -6.93
C PRO A 9 6.03 -8.01 -6.41
N LEU A 10 5.25 -8.72 -5.59
CA LEU A 10 4.02 -8.20 -5.00
C LEU A 10 4.30 -7.57 -3.63
N VAL A 11 3.98 -6.29 -3.50
CA VAL A 11 4.20 -5.47 -2.31
C VAL A 11 2.88 -5.28 -1.57
N TYR A 12 2.84 -5.75 -0.33
CA TYR A 12 1.74 -5.52 0.60
C TYR A 12 1.95 -4.19 1.33
N VAL A 13 1.01 -3.25 1.22
CA VAL A 13 1.09 -1.94 1.88
C VAL A 13 0.13 -1.88 3.07
N ALA A 14 0.71 -2.07 4.26
CA ALA A 14 0.02 -2.03 5.54
C ALA A 14 -0.16 -0.59 6.04
N HIS A 15 -1.38 -0.21 6.39
CA HIS A 15 -1.71 1.08 6.98
C HIS A 15 -2.72 0.92 8.13
N PRO A 16 -2.63 1.70 9.23
CA PRO A 16 -3.65 1.69 10.27
C PRO A 16 -5.04 2.05 9.72
N PHE A 17 -6.03 1.16 9.82
CA PHE A 17 -7.40 1.46 9.34
C PHE A 17 -8.27 2.06 10.46
N GLY A 18 -8.54 1.27 11.50
CA GLY A 18 -9.38 1.66 12.65
C GLY A 18 -10.83 2.02 12.28
N GLY A 19 -11.31 1.57 11.12
CA GLY A 19 -12.65 1.93 10.61
C GLY A 19 -12.81 3.40 10.21
N LEU A 20 -11.72 4.16 10.09
CA LEU A 20 -11.79 5.61 9.85
C LEU A 20 -11.58 5.96 8.38
N ILE A 21 -12.56 6.61 7.76
CA ILE A 21 -12.50 7.09 6.36
C ILE A 21 -11.26 7.96 6.10
N ARG A 22 -10.84 8.78 7.08
CA ARG A 22 -9.62 9.59 6.95
C ARG A 22 -8.36 8.75 6.71
N ASN A 23 -8.31 7.52 7.24
CA ASN A 23 -7.20 6.61 7.04
C ASN A 23 -7.28 5.92 5.68
N GLN A 24 -8.51 5.62 5.20
CA GLN A 24 -8.71 5.16 3.82
C GLN A 24 -8.18 6.20 2.81
N LYS A 25 -8.54 7.48 2.97
CA LYS A 25 -8.03 8.56 2.11
C LYS A 25 -6.51 8.72 2.15
N LYS A 26 -5.85 8.38 3.27
CA LYS A 26 -4.38 8.41 3.36
C LYS A 26 -3.77 7.29 2.54
N ILE A 27 -4.26 6.06 2.71
CA ILE A 27 -3.75 4.93 1.95
C ILE A 27 -4.08 5.04 0.46
N ASP A 28 -5.21 5.66 0.07
CA ASP A 28 -5.53 5.97 -1.33
C ASP A 28 -4.41 6.79 -2.00
N LYS A 29 -3.96 7.86 -1.34
CA LYS A 29 -2.88 8.72 -1.85
C LYS A 29 -1.55 7.97 -1.95
N ILE A 30 -1.21 7.20 -0.93
CA ILE A 30 0.02 6.41 -0.89
C ILE A 30 0.03 5.39 -2.02
N MET A 31 -1.06 4.64 -2.18
CA MET A 31 -1.19 3.63 -3.23
C MET A 31 -1.20 4.25 -4.62
N ASN A 32 -1.84 5.40 -4.82
CA ASN A 32 -1.82 6.12 -6.08
C ASN A 32 -0.38 6.47 -6.50
N GLU A 33 0.39 7.08 -5.60
CA GLU A 33 1.79 7.43 -5.86
C GLU A 33 2.64 6.18 -6.16
N LEU A 34 2.56 5.13 -5.34
CA LEU A 34 3.35 3.91 -5.55
C LEU A 34 2.99 3.20 -6.87
N VAL A 35 1.71 3.05 -7.19
CA VAL A 35 1.26 2.34 -8.39
C VAL A 35 1.64 3.07 -9.68
N PHE A 36 1.59 4.41 -9.69
CA PHE A 36 1.86 5.20 -10.89
C PHE A 36 3.32 5.60 -11.06
N SER A 37 4.12 5.56 -10.00
CA SER A 37 5.52 5.98 -10.04
C SER A 37 6.53 4.82 -9.98
N ASP A 38 6.12 3.60 -9.65
CA ASP A 38 6.99 2.42 -9.64
C ASP A 38 6.51 1.34 -10.61
N ASP A 39 7.29 1.13 -11.67
CA ASP A 39 7.02 0.12 -12.70
C ASP A 39 7.69 -1.23 -12.43
N LYS A 40 8.40 -1.43 -11.32
CA LYS A 40 9.14 -2.67 -11.00
C LYS A 40 8.34 -3.59 -10.09
N HIS A 41 7.35 -3.06 -9.37
CA HIS A 41 6.55 -3.80 -8.41
C HIS A 41 5.06 -3.73 -8.71
N VAL A 42 4.30 -4.62 -8.05
CA VAL A 42 2.83 -4.57 -8.01
C VAL A 42 2.41 -4.34 -6.58
N TYR A 43 1.39 -3.51 -6.35
CA TYR A 43 0.98 -3.11 -5.01
C TYR A 43 -0.41 -3.63 -4.65
N VAL A 44 -0.58 -4.03 -3.40
CA VAL A 44 -1.88 -4.37 -2.82
C VAL A 44 -2.00 -3.80 -1.41
N SER A 45 -3.17 -3.29 -1.06
CA SER A 45 -3.49 -2.90 0.32
C SER A 45 -4.67 -3.72 0.85
N PRO A 46 -4.59 -4.26 2.08
CA PRO A 46 -5.71 -4.93 2.71
C PRO A 46 -6.93 -4.03 2.90
N ILE A 47 -6.73 -2.71 3.06
CA ILE A 47 -7.84 -1.76 3.24
C ILE A 47 -8.64 -1.64 1.93
N HIS A 48 -7.99 -1.61 0.78
CA HIS A 48 -8.68 -1.60 -0.52
C HIS A 48 -9.38 -2.92 -0.79
N ASN A 49 -8.75 -4.04 -0.43
CA ASN A 49 -9.29 -5.37 -0.72
C ASN A 49 -10.41 -5.78 0.24
N PHE A 50 -10.32 -5.43 1.52
CA PHE A 50 -11.20 -5.96 2.57
C PHE A 50 -11.75 -4.91 3.53
N GLY A 51 -11.42 -3.61 3.34
CA GLY A 51 -11.90 -2.54 4.22
C GLY A 51 -13.43 -2.38 4.25
N PHE A 52 -14.14 -2.90 3.24
CA PHE A 52 -15.60 -2.95 3.23
C PHE A 52 -16.18 -3.98 4.21
N ALA A 53 -15.43 -5.04 4.52
CA ALA A 53 -15.82 -6.15 5.39
C ALA A 53 -15.23 -6.00 6.78
N TYR A 54 -15.23 -4.77 7.32
CA TYR A 54 -14.59 -4.49 8.60
C TYR A 54 -15.29 -5.21 9.75
N LEU A 55 -14.60 -6.17 10.36
CA LEU A 55 -15.09 -6.99 11.47
C LEU A 55 -14.49 -6.49 12.79
N GLU A 56 -15.33 -6.31 13.81
CA GLU A 56 -14.96 -5.88 15.15
C GLU A 56 -15.31 -6.94 16.21
N GLY A 57 -14.93 -6.68 17.47
CA GLY A 57 -15.23 -7.58 18.58
C GLY A 57 -14.66 -8.98 18.38
N ASP A 58 -15.51 -10.00 18.57
CA ASP A 58 -15.15 -11.41 18.46
C ASP A 58 -14.78 -11.83 17.02
N GLU A 59 -15.26 -11.08 16.01
CA GLU A 59 -14.99 -11.38 14.60
C GLU A 59 -13.73 -10.71 14.05
N TYR A 60 -13.10 -9.82 14.82
CA TYR A 60 -11.89 -9.11 14.40
C TYR A 60 -10.79 -10.08 13.94
N GLN A 61 -10.58 -11.18 14.68
CA GLN A 61 -9.52 -12.12 14.35
C GLN A 61 -9.76 -12.78 13.00
N ARG A 62 -11.01 -13.09 12.68
CA ARG A 62 -11.39 -13.64 11.37
C ARG A 62 -11.09 -12.65 10.24
N GLY A 63 -11.39 -11.36 10.44
CA GLY A 63 -11.05 -10.31 9.47
C GLY A 63 -9.54 -10.18 9.28
N LEU A 64 -8.79 -10.18 10.38
CA LEU A 64 -7.33 -10.12 10.35
C LEU A 64 -6.71 -11.34 9.66
N ASP A 65 -7.21 -12.55 9.90
CA ASP A 65 -6.68 -13.78 9.29
C ASP A 65 -6.77 -13.75 7.76
N VAL A 66 -7.80 -13.09 7.19
CA VAL A 66 -7.89 -12.88 5.74
C VAL A 66 -6.73 -12.00 5.24
N CYS A 67 -6.45 -10.90 5.92
CA CYS A 67 -5.32 -10.01 5.61
C CYS A 67 -3.98 -10.74 5.74
N LEU A 68 -3.78 -11.52 6.80
CA LEU A 68 -2.55 -12.29 7.02
C LEU A 68 -2.34 -13.35 5.93
N ASN A 69 -3.40 -14.01 5.47
CA ASN A 69 -3.30 -14.98 4.37
C ASN A 69 -2.94 -14.30 3.03
N LEU A 70 -3.43 -13.09 2.77
CA LEU A 70 -3.00 -12.29 1.63
C LEU A 70 -1.51 -11.92 1.74
N LEU A 71 -1.06 -11.47 2.91
CA LEU A 71 0.35 -11.11 3.15
C LEU A 71 1.31 -12.28 2.89
N LYS A 72 0.95 -13.53 3.26
CA LYS A 72 1.78 -14.73 2.96
C LYS A 72 2.02 -14.97 1.46
N LYS A 73 1.25 -14.35 0.58
CA LYS A 73 1.41 -14.46 -0.88
C LYS A 73 2.22 -13.31 -1.47
N CYS A 74 2.52 -12.29 -0.67
CA CYS A 74 3.29 -11.14 -1.09
C CYS A 74 4.79 -11.40 -0.90
N ASP A 75 5.59 -10.71 -1.70
CA ASP A 75 7.05 -10.81 -1.66
C ASP A 75 7.66 -9.81 -0.66
N ILE A 76 6.98 -8.68 -0.41
CA ILE A 76 7.47 -7.57 0.42
C ILE A 76 6.31 -7.01 1.27
N LEU A 77 6.62 -6.58 2.49
CA LEU A 77 5.75 -5.78 3.35
C LEU A 77 6.26 -4.34 3.45
N VAL A 78 5.44 -3.37 3.09
CA VAL A 78 5.68 -1.94 3.36
C VAL A 78 4.71 -1.46 4.44
N ILE A 79 5.25 -0.88 5.52
CA ILE A 79 4.48 -0.39 6.66
C ILE A 79 4.42 1.14 6.69
N CYS A 80 3.19 1.66 6.79
CA CYS A 80 2.92 3.10 6.84
C CYS A 80 3.06 3.66 8.27
N PRO A 81 3.26 4.99 8.42
CA PRO A 81 3.38 5.62 9.74
C PRO A 81 2.22 5.34 10.70
N GLY A 82 2.54 5.13 11.98
CA GLY A 82 1.57 4.83 13.04
C GLY A 82 1.20 3.34 13.15
N TRP A 83 1.88 2.46 12.41
CA TRP A 83 1.71 1.00 12.47
C TRP A 83 1.95 0.45 13.89
N GLU A 84 2.84 1.08 14.67
CA GLU A 84 3.21 0.71 16.04
C GLU A 84 2.02 0.74 16.98
N ASN A 85 1.02 1.57 16.67
CA ASN A 85 -0.21 1.73 17.44
C ASN A 85 -1.37 0.90 16.86
N SER A 86 -1.20 0.30 15.69
CA SER A 86 -2.20 -0.54 15.04
C SER A 86 -2.02 -2.01 15.43
N ARG A 87 -3.05 -2.59 16.07
CA ARG A 87 -3.06 -4.03 16.39
C ARG A 87 -2.91 -4.89 15.13
N GLY A 88 -3.56 -4.51 14.02
CA GLY A 88 -3.49 -5.23 12.75
C GLY A 88 -2.09 -5.17 12.15
N CYS A 89 -1.50 -3.97 12.05
CA CYS A 89 -0.18 -3.80 11.44
C CYS A 89 0.92 -4.48 12.25
N LYS A 90 0.83 -4.50 13.59
CA LYS A 90 1.76 -5.26 14.43
C LYS A 90 1.72 -6.76 14.14
N GLN A 91 0.54 -7.32 13.89
CA GLN A 91 0.39 -8.74 13.54
C GLN A 91 0.91 -9.04 12.13
N GLU A 92 0.69 -8.13 11.18
CA GLU A 92 1.26 -8.22 9.83
C GLU A 92 2.80 -8.20 9.86
N VAL A 93 3.41 -7.29 10.62
CA VAL A 93 4.87 -7.24 10.81
C VAL A 93 5.39 -8.53 11.45
N LYS A 94 4.73 -9.01 12.51
CA LYS A 94 5.12 -10.26 13.17
C LYS A 94 5.08 -11.42 12.17
N LEU A 95 4.00 -11.55 11.40
CA LEU A 95 3.86 -12.58 10.39
C LEU A 95 4.96 -12.50 9.33
N ALA A 96 5.25 -11.30 8.83
CA ALA A 96 6.30 -11.09 7.85
C ALA A 96 7.66 -11.55 8.37
N ILE A 97 8.03 -11.16 9.60
CA ILE A 97 9.27 -11.60 10.25
C ILE A 97 9.30 -13.12 10.39
N ASP A 98 8.23 -13.73 10.92
CA ASP A 98 8.14 -15.18 11.11
C ASP A 98 8.27 -15.98 9.80
N ASN A 99 7.91 -15.37 8.65
CA ASN A 99 7.93 -16.00 7.32
C ASN A 99 9.07 -15.49 6.43
N ASN A 100 10.02 -14.72 6.97
CA ASN A 100 11.14 -14.12 6.21
C ASN A 100 10.70 -13.25 5.03
N ILE A 101 9.57 -12.55 5.16
CA ILE A 101 9.12 -11.53 4.20
C ILE A 101 9.83 -10.22 4.57
N PRO A 102 10.60 -9.60 3.66
CA PRO A 102 11.25 -8.31 3.88
C PRO A 102 10.24 -7.22 4.29
N VAL A 103 10.61 -6.40 5.28
CA VAL A 103 9.76 -5.34 5.83
C VAL A 103 10.45 -3.98 5.67
N PHE A 104 9.76 -3.01 5.08
CA PHE A 104 10.25 -1.65 4.87
C PHE A 104 9.31 -0.62 5.46
N LEU A 105 9.87 0.44 6.06
CA LEU A 105 9.10 1.65 6.35
C LEU A 105 8.80 2.37 5.03
N LEU A 106 7.58 2.90 4.87
CA LEU A 106 7.15 3.59 3.64
C LEU A 106 8.13 4.67 3.18
N GLY A 107 8.70 5.45 4.11
CA GLY A 107 9.66 6.50 3.77
C GLY A 107 10.91 5.95 3.09
N ASN A 108 11.45 4.84 3.60
CA ASN A 108 12.63 4.19 3.04
C ASN A 108 12.27 3.51 1.70
N TRP A 109 11.12 2.84 1.64
CA TRP A 109 10.65 2.19 0.42
C TRP A 109 10.51 3.18 -0.74
N LYS A 110 9.92 4.35 -0.49
CA LYS A 110 9.81 5.42 -1.49
C LYS A 110 11.17 5.90 -1.99
N GLN A 111 12.17 6.04 -1.11
CA GLN A 111 13.52 6.43 -1.53
C GLN A 111 14.18 5.36 -2.41
N GLU A 112 13.87 4.08 -2.19
CA GLU A 112 14.39 2.97 -2.99
C GLU A 112 13.74 2.87 -4.37
N VAL A 113 12.43 3.12 -4.47
CA VAL A 113 11.66 2.91 -5.72
C VAL A 113 11.36 4.18 -6.51
N LEU A 114 11.41 5.36 -5.88
CA LEU A 114 11.14 6.65 -6.50
C LEU A 114 12.45 7.44 -6.54
N THR A 115 13.31 7.16 -7.52
CA THR A 115 14.53 7.96 -7.70
C THR A 115 14.18 9.37 -8.20
N ASP A 116 14.99 10.38 -7.87
CA ASP A 116 14.67 11.80 -8.05
C ASP A 116 14.19 12.19 -9.47
N ASN A 117 14.65 11.50 -10.52
CA ASN A 117 14.23 11.75 -11.91
C ASN A 117 12.80 11.29 -12.24
N GLU A 118 12.26 10.30 -11.53
CA GLU A 118 10.92 9.74 -11.78
C GLU A 118 9.84 10.53 -11.02
N LEU A 119 10.21 11.13 -9.89
CA LEU A 119 9.34 12.02 -9.10
C LEU A 119 9.02 13.32 -9.85
N GLU A 120 10.01 13.99 -10.45
CA GLU A 120 9.77 15.22 -11.23
C GLU A 120 8.81 14.97 -12.40
N HIS A 121 9.03 13.88 -13.16
CA HIS A 121 8.16 13.53 -14.28
C HIS A 121 6.73 13.20 -13.84
N TYR A 122 6.56 12.52 -12.71
CA TYR A 122 5.24 12.24 -12.13
C TYR A 122 4.52 13.52 -11.67
N TYR A 123 5.23 14.46 -11.02
CA TYR A 123 4.64 15.74 -10.64
C TYR A 123 4.19 16.53 -11.87
N ASP A 124 5.01 16.60 -12.92
CA ASP A 124 4.64 17.25 -14.17
C ASP A 124 3.41 16.60 -14.83
N PHE A 125 3.36 15.26 -14.87
CA PHE A 125 2.22 14.50 -15.38
C PHE A 125 0.94 14.77 -14.57
N MET A 126 1.02 14.75 -13.24
CA MET A 126 -0.14 14.98 -12.37
C MET A 126 -0.65 16.42 -12.43
N VAL A 127 0.24 17.41 -12.59
CA VAL A 127 -0.13 18.81 -12.81
C VAL A 127 -0.90 18.95 -14.11
N GLN A 128 -0.43 18.33 -15.21
CA GLN A 128 -1.12 18.33 -16.50
C GLN A 128 -2.51 17.71 -16.40
N ARG A 129 -2.62 16.52 -15.79
CA ARG A 129 -3.90 15.81 -15.65
C ARG A 129 -4.93 16.61 -14.85
N ASN A 130 -4.50 17.27 -13.77
CA ASN A 130 -5.39 18.12 -12.98
C ASN A 130 -5.81 19.37 -13.76
N SER A 131 -4.91 20.01 -14.52
CA SER A 131 -5.28 21.17 -15.36
C SER A 131 -6.31 20.82 -16.43
N GLU A 132 -6.20 19.64 -17.06
CA GLU A 132 -7.16 19.16 -18.05
C GLU A 132 -8.55 18.86 -17.44
N GLU A 133 -8.59 18.35 -16.21
CA GLU A 133 -9.86 18.15 -15.47
C GLU A 133 -10.54 19.49 -15.13
N TYR A 134 -9.79 20.55 -14.80
CA TYR A 134 -10.35 21.89 -14.56
C TYR A 134 -10.86 22.55 -15.86
N GLU A 135 -10.14 22.43 -16.97
CA GLU A 135 -10.56 22.99 -18.26
C GLU A 135 -11.83 22.32 -18.81
N ASN A 136 -11.97 21.00 -18.61
CA ASN A 136 -13.15 20.26 -19.06
C ASN A 136 -14.39 20.52 -18.18
N ASN A 137 -14.22 20.81 -16.88
CA ASN A 137 -15.33 21.13 -15.98
C ASN A 137 -15.73 22.62 -15.96
N GLY A 138 -14.95 23.50 -16.60
CA GLY A 138 -15.24 24.94 -16.72
C GLY A 138 -16.03 25.35 -17.98
N ARG A 139 -16.31 24.41 -18.89
CA ARG A 139 -17.18 24.62 -20.07
C ARG A 139 -18.58 24.06 -19.79
N VAL A 140 -19.35 24.75 -18.95
CA VAL A 140 -20.82 24.60 -18.84
C VAL A 140 -21.46 25.94 -19.11
#